data_AF-A0A259LLX7-F1
#
_entry.id   AF-A0A259LLX7-F1
#
_cell.length_a   1.000
_cell.length_b   1.000
_cell.length_c   1.000
_cell.angle_alpha   90.00
_cell.angle_beta   90.00
_cell.angle_gamma   90.00
#
_symmetry.space_group_name_H-M   'P 1'
#
loop_
_entity.id
_entity.type
_entity.pdbx_description
1 polymer ?
#
loop_
_entity_poly.entity_id
_entity_poly.type
_entity_poly.pdbx_seq_one_letter_code
_entity_poly.pdbx_strand_id
1 'polypeptide(L)'
;MYVYDEHDRLIAEERVAQFRDQTERALAGELSEEEFLPLRLQNGLYVQRLAPMLRICVPYGMLRSDQLRRLARITRDYDKGYAHVTTRTNIQLNWPNLEDVPDILAELAEVEMHANQTSGNCIRNTTTDPFSGVQKDEITDPRPYCEIIRQWSTFHPEF
;
A
#
# COMPACT_ATOMS: atom_id res chain seq x y z
N MET A 1 -8.37 14.64 5.92
CA MET A 1 -7.74 13.41 5.40
C MET A 1 -6.50 13.83 4.65
N TYR A 2 -5.42 13.06 4.72
CA TYR A 2 -4.20 13.39 4.00
C TYR A 2 -4.47 13.50 2.50
N VAL A 3 -3.98 14.59 1.91
CA VAL A 3 -4.09 14.90 0.47
C VAL A 3 -2.65 15.00 0.00
N TYR A 4 -2.33 14.31 -1.09
CA TYR A 4 -0.97 14.29 -1.59
C TYR A 4 -0.64 15.65 -2.19
N ASP A 5 0.51 16.19 -1.81
CA ASP A 5 1.10 17.31 -2.53
C ASP A 5 1.74 16.84 -3.85
N GLU A 6 2.36 17.76 -4.57
CA GLU A 6 3.02 17.44 -5.85
C GLU A 6 4.20 16.46 -5.65
N HIS A 7 4.91 16.60 -4.54
CA HIS A 7 6.07 15.75 -4.23
C HIS A 7 5.64 14.32 -3.92
N ASP A 8 4.59 14.15 -3.12
CA ASP A 8 4.00 12.86 -2.80
C ASP A 8 3.53 12.11 -4.05
N ARG A 9 2.89 12.81 -4.98
CA ARG A 9 2.43 12.24 -6.26
C ARG A 9 3.60 11.82 -7.13
N LEU A 10 4.60 12.68 -7.27
CA LEU A 10 5.80 12.37 -8.03
C LEU A 10 6.50 11.13 -7.47
N ILE A 11 6.68 11.05 -6.15
CA ILE A 11 7.26 9.86 -5.51
C ILE A 11 6.42 8.62 -5.80
N ALA A 12 5.09 8.69 -5.70
CA ALA A 12 4.24 7.56 -5.99
C ALA A 12 4.40 7.08 -7.45
N GLU A 13 4.41 8.01 -8.41
CA GLU A 13 4.60 7.73 -9.83
C GLU A 13 5.98 7.10 -10.12
N GLU A 14 7.05 7.69 -9.59
CA GLU A 14 8.42 7.17 -9.74
C GLU A 14 8.56 5.77 -9.14
N ARG A 15 7.93 5.51 -7.98
CA ARG A 15 7.92 4.19 -7.34
C ARG A 15 7.18 3.16 -8.17
N VAL A 16 6.05 3.53 -8.77
CA VAL A 16 5.30 2.65 -9.68
C VAL A 16 6.15 2.33 -10.91
N ALA A 17 6.78 3.33 -11.53
CA ALA A 17 7.65 3.13 -12.70
C ALA A 17 8.86 2.25 -12.36
N GLN A 18 9.51 2.50 -11.22
CA GLN A 18 10.61 1.69 -10.73
C GLN A 18 10.19 0.23 -10.50
N PHE A 19 9.07 -0.01 -9.83
CA PHE A 19 8.62 -1.37 -9.57
C PHE A 19 8.17 -2.11 -10.83
N ARG A 20 7.63 -1.39 -11.82
CA ARG A 20 7.31 -1.93 -13.14
C ARG A 20 8.56 -2.47 -13.83
N ASP A 21 9.62 -1.67 -13.96
CA ASP A 21 10.91 -2.10 -14.51
C ASP A 21 11.47 -3.34 -13.79
N GLN A 22 11.44 -3.32 -12.45
CA GLN A 22 11.91 -4.44 -11.63
C GLN A 22 11.09 -5.72 -11.89
N THR A 23 9.78 -5.58 -12.06
CA THR A 23 8.87 -6.70 -12.34
C THR A 23 9.11 -7.25 -13.74
N GLU A 24 9.27 -6.39 -14.75
CA GLU A 24 9.56 -6.78 -16.13
C GLU A 24 10.88 -7.56 -16.22
N ARG A 25 11.93 -7.06 -15.57
CA ARG A 25 13.24 -7.73 -15.49
C ARG A 25 13.18 -9.07 -14.75
N ALA A 26 12.38 -9.16 -13.68
CA ALA A 26 12.17 -10.42 -12.97
C ALA A 26 11.43 -11.45 -13.86
N LEU A 27 10.40 -11.02 -14.59
CA LEU A 27 9.66 -11.87 -15.54
C LEU A 27 10.53 -12.30 -16.74
N ALA A 28 11.47 -11.45 -17.16
CA ALA A 28 12.46 -11.77 -18.19
C ALA A 28 13.60 -12.69 -17.71
N GLY A 29 13.69 -12.96 -16.40
CA GLY A 29 14.76 -13.75 -15.79
C GLY A 29 16.09 -13.00 -15.62
N GLU A 30 16.08 -11.67 -15.77
CA GLU A 30 17.23 -10.79 -15.57
C GLU A 30 17.46 -10.41 -14.09
N LEU A 31 16.44 -10.61 -13.26
CA LEU A 31 16.49 -10.53 -11.80
C LEU A 31 16.19 -11.92 -11.23
N SER A 32 17.08 -12.43 -10.37
CA SER A 32 16.81 -13.67 -9.64
C SER A 32 15.69 -13.47 -8.61
N GLU A 33 15.03 -14.55 -8.18
CA GLU A 33 14.00 -14.46 -7.14
C GLU A 33 14.57 -13.92 -5.81
N GLU A 34 15.84 -14.19 -5.50
CA GLU A 34 16.50 -13.67 -4.30
C GLU A 34 16.69 -12.15 -4.36
N GLU A 35 17.06 -11.62 -5.53
CA GLU A 35 17.20 -10.18 -5.76
C GLU A 35 15.82 -9.49 -5.84
N PHE A 36 14.82 -10.16 -6.41
CA PHE A 36 13.48 -9.61 -6.55
C PHE A 36 12.70 -9.62 -5.23
N LEU A 37 12.96 -10.59 -4.35
CA LEU A 37 12.32 -10.73 -3.04
C LEU A 37 12.24 -9.41 -2.24
N PRO A 38 13.36 -8.72 -1.91
CA PRO A 38 13.29 -7.48 -1.16
C PRO A 38 12.51 -6.37 -1.91
N LEU A 39 12.62 -6.32 -3.24
CA LEU A 39 11.96 -5.30 -4.07
C LEU A 39 10.44 -5.45 -4.03
N ARG A 40 9.92 -6.67 -4.24
CA ARG A 40 8.48 -6.94 -4.15
C ARG A 40 7.96 -6.78 -2.73
N LEU A 41 8.75 -7.16 -1.71
CA LEU A 41 8.36 -6.97 -0.33
C LEU A 41 8.23 -5.48 0.03
N GLN A 42 9.11 -4.60 -0.42
CA GLN A 42 8.98 -3.16 -0.18
C GLN A 42 7.72 -2.55 -0.82
N ASN A 43 7.21 -3.17 -1.89
CA ASN A 43 5.97 -2.79 -2.59
C ASN A 43 4.73 -3.59 -2.14
N GLY A 44 4.81 -4.26 -0.97
CA GLY A 44 3.66 -4.94 -0.39
C GLY A 44 3.29 -6.28 -1.03
N LEU A 45 4.12 -6.79 -1.95
CA LEU A 45 3.87 -8.01 -2.71
C LEU A 45 4.59 -9.22 -2.10
N TYR A 46 3.79 -10.11 -1.52
CA TYR A 46 4.21 -11.41 -1.01
C TYR A 46 3.76 -12.53 -1.95
N VAL A 47 4.68 -13.28 -2.53
CA VAL A 47 4.35 -14.52 -3.22
C VAL A 47 4.21 -15.63 -2.18
N GLN A 48 2.98 -16.08 -1.94
CA GLN A 48 2.69 -17.23 -1.08
C GLN A 48 2.81 -18.53 -1.90
N ARG A 49 2.74 -19.69 -1.24
CA ARG A 49 2.81 -21.01 -1.91
C ARG A 49 1.83 -21.19 -3.07
N LEU A 50 0.66 -20.53 -3.02
CA LEU A 50 -0.42 -20.75 -3.98
C LEU A 50 -0.73 -19.54 -4.86
N ALA A 51 -0.41 -18.32 -4.41
CA ALA A 51 -0.71 -17.10 -5.13
C ALA A 51 0.07 -15.89 -4.58
N PRO A 52 0.26 -14.83 -5.38
CA PRO A 52 0.68 -13.54 -4.89
C PRO A 52 -0.37 -12.91 -3.96
N MET A 53 0.09 -12.14 -2.98
CA MET A 53 -0.71 -11.37 -2.05
C MET A 53 -0.18 -9.94 -2.06
N LEU A 54 -1.05 -8.98 -2.36
CA LEU A 54 -0.71 -7.56 -2.36
C LEU A 54 -1.38 -6.88 -1.17
N ARG A 55 -0.59 -6.23 -0.31
CA ARG A 55 -1.10 -5.45 0.80
C ARG A 55 -1.01 -3.95 0.51
N ILE A 56 -2.16 -3.31 0.54
CA ILE A 56 -2.36 -1.89 0.26
C ILE A 56 -2.40 -1.14 1.59
N CYS A 57 -1.67 -0.02 1.66
CA CYS A 57 -1.57 0.81 2.85
C CYS A 57 -2.85 1.63 3.02
N VAL A 58 -3.39 1.64 4.24
CA VAL A 58 -4.46 2.56 4.65
C VAL A 58 -4.01 3.26 5.92
N PRO A 59 -3.33 4.42 5.78
CA PRO A 59 -2.81 5.17 6.91
C PRO A 59 -3.88 5.46 7.94
N TYR A 60 -3.61 5.04 9.19
CA TYR A 60 -4.48 5.24 10.35
C TYR A 60 -5.96 4.90 10.09
N GLY A 61 -6.22 3.93 9.21
CA GLY A 61 -7.55 3.38 8.93
C GLY A 61 -8.51 4.33 8.21
N MET A 62 -8.04 5.43 7.63
CA MET A 62 -8.90 6.43 6.98
C MET A 62 -8.93 6.23 5.46
N LEU A 63 -10.14 6.19 4.89
CA LEU A 63 -10.38 6.10 3.45
C LEU A 63 -11.41 7.13 2.99
N ARG A 64 -11.17 7.72 1.81
CA ARG A 64 -12.19 8.48 1.09
C ARG A 64 -13.10 7.57 0.28
N SER A 65 -14.27 8.09 -0.07
CA SER A 65 -15.26 7.36 -0.86
C SER A 65 -14.77 6.99 -2.27
N ASP A 66 -13.95 7.82 -2.90
CA ASP A 66 -13.34 7.57 -4.19
C ASP A 66 -12.20 6.53 -4.13
N GLN A 67 -11.39 6.56 -3.07
CA GLN A 67 -10.42 5.50 -2.77
C GLN A 67 -11.10 4.13 -2.61
N LEU A 68 -12.20 4.07 -1.86
CA LEU A 68 -12.97 2.84 -1.69
C LEU A 68 -13.59 2.34 -3.02
N ARG A 69 -14.05 3.26 -3.89
CA ARG A 69 -14.55 2.91 -5.23
C ARG A 69 -13.44 2.35 -6.12
N ARG A 70 -12.23 2.93 -6.06
CA ARG A 70 -11.06 2.43 -6.78
C ARG A 70 -10.68 1.04 -6.30
N LEU A 71 -10.59 0.82 -4.99
CA LEU A 71 -10.35 -0.50 -4.41
C LEU A 71 -11.39 -1.52 -4.88
N ALA A 72 -12.67 -1.17 -4.88
CA ALA A 72 -13.73 -2.06 -5.35
C ALA A 72 -13.61 -2.40 -6.85
N ARG A 73 -13.11 -1.48 -7.68
CA ARG A 73 -12.78 -1.78 -9.08
C ARG A 73 -11.61 -2.76 -9.15
N ILE A 74 -10.51 -2.43 -8.47
CA ILE A 74 -9.30 -3.25 -8.45
C ILE A 74 -9.61 -4.70 -8.03
N THR A 75 -10.46 -4.91 -7.01
CA THR A 75 -10.80 -6.27 -6.57
C THR A 75 -11.58 -7.06 -7.62
N ARG A 76 -12.39 -6.41 -8.47
CA ARG A 76 -13.13 -7.09 -9.55
C ARG A 76 -12.26 -7.37 -10.75
N ASP A 77 -11.35 -6.45 -11.07
CA ASP A 77 -10.55 -6.51 -12.29
C ASP A 77 -9.31 -7.40 -12.10
N TYR A 78 -8.70 -7.38 -10.91
CA TYR A 78 -7.40 -8.02 -10.62
C TYR A 78 -7.43 -9.06 -9.47
N ASP A 79 -8.57 -9.29 -8.84
CA ASP A 79 -8.72 -10.32 -7.78
C ASP A 79 -10.09 -11.02 -7.98
N LYS A 80 -10.67 -11.58 -6.92
CA LYS A 80 -11.89 -12.40 -6.94
C LYS A 80 -13.14 -11.63 -6.48
N GLY A 81 -13.14 -10.30 -6.61
CA GLY A 81 -14.26 -9.44 -6.24
C GLY A 81 -14.38 -9.15 -4.74
N TYR A 82 -13.39 -9.51 -3.93
CA TYR A 82 -13.36 -9.22 -2.50
C TYR A 82 -11.94 -8.81 -2.05
N ALA A 83 -11.86 -8.20 -0.87
CA ALA A 83 -10.59 -7.89 -0.21
C ALA A 83 -10.68 -8.20 1.28
N HIS A 84 -9.53 -8.36 1.93
CA HIS A 84 -9.44 -8.55 3.37
C HIS A 84 -9.03 -7.25 4.06
N VAL A 85 -9.81 -6.82 5.04
CA VAL A 85 -9.39 -5.79 5.99
C VAL A 85 -8.51 -6.47 7.05
N THR A 86 -7.29 -5.98 7.21
CA THR A 86 -6.32 -6.55 8.15
C THR A 86 -6.50 -5.98 9.56
N THR A 87 -5.92 -6.64 10.56
CA THR A 87 -5.88 -6.14 11.95
C THR A 87 -5.04 -4.86 12.12
N ARG A 88 -4.28 -4.46 11.10
CA ARG A 88 -3.55 -3.18 11.05
C ARG A 88 -4.19 -2.19 10.07
N THR A 89 -5.51 -2.30 9.91
CA THR A 89 -6.37 -1.42 9.10
C THR A 89 -6.07 -1.34 7.60
N ASN A 90 -5.05 -2.06 7.09
CA ASN A 90 -4.74 -2.18 5.68
C ASN A 90 -5.76 -3.03 4.92
N ILE A 91 -5.72 -2.94 3.59
CA ILE A 91 -6.46 -3.80 2.65
C ILE A 91 -5.52 -4.82 2.02
N GLN A 92 -6.00 -6.04 1.83
CA GLN A 92 -5.20 -7.12 1.25
C GLN A 92 -5.97 -7.85 0.13
N LEU A 93 -5.30 -7.95 -1.02
CA LEU A 93 -5.64 -8.79 -2.17
C LEU A 93 -4.85 -10.10 -2.07
N ASN A 94 -5.43 -11.23 -2.44
CA ASN A 94 -4.82 -12.56 -2.27
C ASN A 94 -4.64 -13.35 -3.56
N TRP A 95 -5.14 -12.82 -4.69
CA TRP A 95 -5.07 -13.49 -5.96
C TRP A 95 -4.66 -12.61 -7.17
N PRO A 96 -3.95 -11.47 -7.03
CA PRO A 96 -3.46 -10.76 -8.20
C PRO A 96 -2.41 -11.60 -8.94
N ASN A 97 -2.42 -11.53 -10.27
CA ASN A 97 -1.30 -12.02 -11.05
C ASN A 97 -0.10 -11.10 -10.82
N LEU A 98 1.11 -11.67 -10.85
CA LEU A 98 2.33 -10.93 -10.50
C LEU A 98 2.60 -9.82 -11.51
N GLU A 99 2.39 -10.10 -12.79
CA GLU A 99 2.54 -9.19 -13.92
C GLU A 99 1.58 -7.98 -13.87
N ASP A 100 0.43 -8.13 -13.23
CA ASP A 100 -0.58 -7.07 -13.14
C ASP A 100 -0.33 -6.12 -11.95
N VAL A 101 0.53 -6.50 -11.00
CA VAL A 101 0.75 -5.70 -9.77
C VAL A 101 1.21 -4.27 -10.06
N PRO A 102 2.14 -3.99 -11.00
CA PRO A 102 2.50 -2.63 -11.34
C PRO A 102 1.31 -1.78 -11.84
N ASP A 103 0.36 -2.38 -12.55
CA ASP A 103 -0.87 -1.69 -13.00
C ASP A 103 -1.81 -1.40 -11.84
N ILE A 104 -1.97 -2.35 -10.90
CA ILE A 104 -2.73 -2.14 -9.67
C ILE A 104 -2.15 -0.96 -8.88
N LEU A 105 -0.83 -0.88 -8.76
CA LEU A 105 -0.16 0.22 -8.04
C LEU A 105 -0.33 1.57 -8.75
N ALA A 106 -0.29 1.59 -10.09
CA ALA A 106 -0.59 2.79 -10.88
C ALA A 106 -2.03 3.28 -10.63
N GLU A 107 -3.01 2.38 -10.65
CA GLU A 107 -4.41 2.69 -10.39
C GLU A 107 -4.67 3.19 -8.97
N LEU A 108 -3.90 2.70 -7.98
CA LEU A 108 -3.95 3.19 -6.61
C LEU A 108 -3.36 4.60 -6.49
N ALA A 109 -2.26 4.87 -7.19
CA ALA A 109 -1.62 6.18 -7.18
C ALA A 109 -2.56 7.29 -7.70
N GLU A 110 -3.43 6.99 -8.67
CA GLU A 110 -4.46 7.92 -9.18
C GLU A 110 -5.43 8.44 -8.10
N VAL A 111 -5.57 7.71 -6.98
CA VAL A 111 -6.42 8.08 -5.85
C VAL A 111 -5.63 8.25 -4.55
N GLU A 112 -4.34 8.58 -4.66
CA GLU A 112 -3.47 8.88 -3.52
C GLU A 112 -3.32 7.69 -2.55
N MET A 113 -3.22 6.48 -3.11
CA MET A 113 -3.00 5.23 -2.38
C MET A 113 -1.72 4.53 -2.84
N HIS A 114 -1.16 3.68 -1.98
CA HIS A 114 0.08 2.94 -2.26
C HIS A 114 0.15 1.62 -1.49
N ALA A 115 1.13 0.77 -1.84
CA ALA A 115 1.47 -0.45 -1.11
C ALA A 115 2.86 -0.39 -0.44
N ASN A 116 3.55 0.76 -0.52
CA ASN A 116 4.87 0.94 0.08
C ASN A 116 4.86 0.59 1.59
N GLN A 117 5.91 -0.10 2.05
CA GLN A 117 6.17 -0.40 3.46
C GLN A 117 5.03 -1.15 4.19
N THR A 118 4.20 -1.90 3.48
CA THR A 118 3.19 -2.78 4.10
C THR A 118 3.74 -4.16 4.49
N SER A 119 5.03 -4.36 4.22
CA SER A 119 5.77 -5.62 4.17
C SER A 119 7.29 -5.33 4.32
N GLY A 120 8.14 -6.36 4.31
CA GLY A 120 9.60 -6.20 4.42
C GLY A 120 10.08 -5.72 5.80
N ASN A 121 11.38 -5.46 5.91
CA ASN A 121 12.03 -5.04 7.16
C ASN A 121 11.99 -3.51 7.32
N CYS A 122 10.79 -2.95 7.53
CA CYS A 122 10.58 -1.52 7.69
C CYS A 122 9.48 -1.22 8.72
N ILE A 123 9.28 0.06 9.04
CA ILE A 123 8.15 0.50 9.87
C ILE A 123 6.85 0.31 9.09
N ARG A 124 5.88 -0.38 9.71
CA ARG A 124 4.59 -0.71 9.10
C ARG A 124 3.53 0.35 9.41
N ASN A 125 2.36 0.18 8.79
CA ASN A 125 1.22 1.09 8.90
C ASN A 125 0.94 1.60 10.33
N THR A 126 0.83 2.91 10.48
CA THR A 126 0.35 3.59 11.69
C THR A 126 -1.16 3.39 11.81
N THR A 127 -1.66 3.03 12.99
CA THR A 127 -3.08 2.78 13.24
C THR A 127 -3.61 3.66 14.36
N THR A 128 -4.91 3.98 14.35
CA THR A 128 -5.60 4.71 15.41
C THR A 128 -6.97 4.12 15.71
N ASP A 129 -7.65 4.62 16.73
CA ASP A 129 -9.03 4.27 17.07
C ASP A 129 -9.98 4.54 15.87
N PRO A 130 -10.86 3.59 15.49
CA PRO A 130 -11.79 3.78 14.37
C PRO A 130 -12.81 4.92 14.59
N PHE A 131 -12.99 5.38 15.82
CA PHE A 131 -13.86 6.50 16.20
C PHE A 131 -13.08 7.80 16.48
N SER A 132 -11.79 7.88 16.11
CA SER A 132 -10.98 9.08 16.33
C SER A 132 -11.60 10.35 15.72
N GLY A 133 -11.73 11.39 16.54
CA GLY A 133 -12.33 12.68 16.20
C GLY A 133 -13.86 12.73 16.22
N VAL A 134 -14.53 11.64 16.58
CA VAL A 134 -16.00 11.60 16.75
C VAL A 134 -16.45 10.96 18.07
N GLN A 135 -15.54 10.30 18.79
CA GLN A 135 -15.84 9.70 20.08
C GLN A 135 -16.09 10.79 21.14
N LYS A 136 -17.18 10.64 21.90
CA LYS A 136 -17.61 11.66 22.88
C LYS A 136 -16.60 11.87 24.01
N ASP A 137 -16.01 10.78 24.48
CA ASP A 137 -15.10 10.77 25.63
C ASP A 137 -13.61 10.71 25.18
N GLU A 138 -13.31 11.13 23.95
CA GLU A 138 -11.94 11.19 23.44
C GLU A 138 -11.14 12.29 24.16
N ILE A 139 -9.99 11.92 24.74
CA ILE A 139 -9.10 12.88 25.44
C ILE A 139 -8.50 13.88 24.43
N THR A 140 -8.09 13.40 23.26
CA THR A 140 -7.54 14.19 22.16
C THR A 140 -7.67 13.41 20.86
N ASP A 141 -7.88 14.10 19.74
CA ASP A 141 -7.88 13.48 18.42
C ASP A 141 -6.44 13.02 18.07
N PRO A 142 -6.18 11.72 17.92
CA PRO A 142 -4.85 11.19 17.65
C PRO A 142 -4.42 11.35 16.17
N ARG A 143 -5.34 11.67 15.25
CA ARG A 143 -5.06 11.69 13.81
C ARG A 143 -3.90 12.63 13.41
N PRO A 144 -3.73 13.84 14.00
CA PRO A 144 -2.57 14.68 13.73
C PRO A 144 -1.24 14.02 14.11
N TYR A 145 -1.19 13.29 15.22
CA TYR A 145 0.01 12.56 15.64
C TYR A 145 0.29 11.38 14.72
N CYS A 146 -0.75 10.65 14.32
CA CYS A 146 -0.62 9.56 13.36
C CYS A 146 -0.06 10.05 12.01
N GLU A 147 -0.47 11.24 11.56
CA GLU A 147 0.05 11.85 10.35
C GLU A 147 1.54 12.20 10.47
N ILE A 148 1.96 12.80 11.59
CA ILE A 148 3.38 13.08 11.86
C ILE A 148 4.21 11.78 11.89
N ILE A 149 3.71 10.73 12.56
CA ILE A 149 4.38 9.42 12.62
C ILE A 149 4.45 8.79 11.22
N ARG A 150 3.38 8.88 10.43
CA ARG A 150 3.36 8.38 9.04
C ARG A 150 4.42 9.10 8.21
N GLN A 151 4.49 10.43 8.26
CA GLN A 151 5.49 11.21 7.52
C GLN A 151 6.92 10.85 7.95
N TRP A 152 7.18 10.76 9.25
CA TRP A 152 8.49 10.40 9.77
C TRP A 152 8.91 8.97 9.37
N SER A 153 7.98 8.01 9.42
CA SER A 153 8.28 6.59 9.13
C SER A 153 8.35 6.25 7.65
N THR A 154 7.67 7.02 6.80
CA THR A 154 7.64 6.77 5.36
C THR A 154 9.01 7.04 4.74
N PHE A 155 9.61 6.03 4.11
CA PHE A 155 10.98 6.08 3.57
C PHE A 155 12.07 6.49 4.58
N HIS A 156 11.89 6.14 5.86
CA HIS A 156 12.88 6.44 6.88
C HIS A 156 14.22 5.75 6.54
N PRO A 157 15.36 6.47 6.46
CA PRO A 157 16.61 5.94 5.92
C PRO A 157 17.23 4.81 6.75
N GLU A 158 16.86 4.71 8.03
CA GLU A 158 17.30 3.65 8.93
C GLU A 158 16.45 2.35 8.80
N PHE A 159 15.23 2.42 8.27
CA PHE A 159 14.23 1.33 8.31
C PHE A 159 13.49 1.10 6.98
#